data_AF-A0A5C7QGX7-F1
#
_entry.id   AF-A0A5C7QGX7-F1
#
_cell.length_a   1.000
_cell.length_b   1.000
_cell.length_c   1.000
_cell.angle_alpha   90.00
_cell.angle_beta   90.00
_cell.angle_gamma   90.00
#
_symmetry.space_group_name_H-M   'P 1'
#
loop_
_entity.id
_entity.type
_entity.pdbx_description
1 polymer ?
#
loop_
_entity_poly.entity_id
_entity_poly.type
_entity_poly.pdbx_seq_one_letter_code
_entity_poly.pdbx_strand_id
1 'polypeptide(L)'
;MGAESIGLVTGRDQMMKRYVDAGKPFYLSTLKYWSTATFSMRVVNAGNGVAFAVLSRNQRVSAFDYAINSPKADGFGGTTILASYTDTNLTKPRQTNGSDEMVIEGLSLSVRDVRARFAEADIPANLDPEVLAAFRGLRPFMDVGALFRPPQLDSPFRLEDALGRLIRPRVSCTFVWDGQNNEKVGLASHCPDLPAASYLTAAGEPTEKNIYNLPEGWIWNKPGSERDTELHLDLVSEQTAIFTINGVQFPGAANGVYTYPQELAVDLHVQLNGFALGYDSAN
;
A
#
# COMPACT_ATOMS: atom_id res chain seq x y z
N MET A 1 -16.53 22.81 -42.09
CA MET A 1 -15.39 21.94 -41.73
C MET A 1 -15.34 21.90 -40.22
N GLY A 2 -15.95 20.89 -39.62
CA GLY A 2 -15.99 20.73 -38.17
C GLY A 2 -14.60 20.34 -37.68
N ALA A 3 -14.09 21.05 -36.68
CA ALA A 3 -12.94 20.57 -35.92
C ALA A 3 -13.41 19.31 -35.18
N GLU A 4 -13.03 18.14 -35.69
CA GLU A 4 -13.03 16.93 -34.88
C GLU A 4 -12.01 17.18 -33.76
N SER A 5 -12.51 17.53 -32.58
CA SER A 5 -11.71 17.36 -31.38
C SER A 5 -11.39 15.88 -31.30
N ILE A 6 -10.13 15.50 -31.48
CA ILE A 6 -9.62 14.18 -31.12
C ILE A 6 -9.71 14.13 -29.59
N GLY A 7 -10.92 13.92 -29.07
CA GLY A 7 -11.16 13.77 -27.65
C GLY A 7 -10.49 12.49 -27.21
N LEU A 8 -9.61 12.58 -26.21
CA LEU A 8 -9.08 11.41 -25.53
C LEU A 8 -10.26 10.61 -25.00
N VAL A 9 -10.46 9.39 -25.51
CA VAL A 9 -11.51 8.48 -25.04
C VAL A 9 -11.02 7.84 -23.74
N THR A 10 -11.63 8.21 -22.63
CA THR A 10 -11.26 7.73 -21.30
C THR A 10 -11.90 6.38 -20.99
N GLY A 11 -11.39 5.62 -20.01
CA GLY A 11 -12.07 4.38 -19.58
C GLY A 11 -13.44 4.66 -18.98
N ARG A 12 -13.61 5.82 -18.35
CA ARG A 12 -14.91 6.34 -17.94
C ARG A 12 -15.87 6.48 -19.12
N ASP A 13 -15.44 7.12 -20.21
CA ASP A 13 -16.27 7.29 -21.40
C ASP A 13 -16.65 5.94 -22.03
N GLN A 14 -15.69 5.01 -22.08
CA GLN A 14 -15.94 3.66 -22.59
C GLN A 14 -16.97 2.91 -21.73
N MET A 15 -16.84 2.97 -20.41
CA MET A 15 -17.77 2.27 -19.51
C MET A 15 -19.16 2.93 -19.52
N MET A 16 -19.23 4.26 -19.43
CA MET A 16 -20.49 5.01 -19.56
C MET A 16 -21.19 4.71 -20.88
N LYS A 17 -20.46 4.71 -21.99
CA LYS A 17 -21.02 4.37 -23.31
C LYS A 17 -21.60 2.95 -23.34
N ARG A 18 -20.91 1.96 -22.76
CA ARG A 18 -21.43 0.58 -22.68
C ARG A 18 -22.76 0.51 -21.93
N TYR A 19 -22.88 1.18 -20.78
CA TYR A 19 -24.11 1.17 -19.99
C TYR A 19 -25.25 1.95 -20.66
N VAL A 20 -24.95 3.07 -21.33
CA VAL A 20 -25.92 3.83 -22.12
C VAL A 20 -26.41 3.02 -23.33
N ASP A 21 -25.49 2.41 -24.09
CA ASP A 21 -25.80 1.60 -25.27
C ASP A 21 -26.61 0.34 -24.89
N ALA A 22 -26.47 -0.17 -23.66
CA ALA A 22 -27.27 -1.29 -23.16
C ALA A 22 -28.75 -0.93 -22.91
N GLY A 23 -29.11 0.35 -22.86
CA GLY A 23 -30.50 0.82 -22.79
C GLY A 23 -31.25 0.43 -21.50
N LYS A 24 -30.53 0.11 -20.42
CA LYS A 24 -31.10 -0.27 -19.11
C LYS A 24 -30.85 0.82 -18.07
N PRO A 25 -31.74 1.02 -17.08
CA PRO A 25 -31.44 1.85 -15.93
C PRO A 25 -30.19 1.36 -15.19
N PHE A 26 -29.32 2.30 -14.84
CA PHE A 26 -28.09 2.02 -14.10
C PHE A 26 -27.86 3.10 -13.05
N TYR A 27 -27.12 2.75 -12.01
CA TYR A 27 -26.66 3.68 -10.98
C TYR A 27 -25.16 3.90 -11.10
N LEU A 28 -24.71 5.01 -10.54
CA LEU A 28 -23.30 5.32 -10.36
C LEU A 28 -23.02 5.44 -8.86
N SER A 29 -21.99 4.75 -8.37
CA SER A 29 -21.57 4.79 -6.98
C SER A 29 -20.06 5.01 -6.88
N THR A 30 -19.60 5.69 -5.82
CA THR A 30 -18.16 5.78 -5.54
C THR A 30 -17.69 4.48 -4.89
N LEU A 31 -16.62 3.89 -5.41
CA LEU A 31 -16.00 2.70 -4.86
C LEU A 31 -14.56 2.93 -4.45
N LYS A 32 -14.15 2.16 -3.46
CA LYS A 32 -12.80 2.17 -2.89
C LYS A 32 -12.35 0.74 -2.67
N TYR A 33 -11.16 0.42 -3.17
CA TYR A 33 -10.44 -0.79 -2.80
C TYR A 33 -9.15 -0.43 -2.12
N TRP A 34 -8.77 -1.17 -1.09
CA TRP A 34 -7.50 -0.98 -0.43
C TRP A 34 -6.82 -2.30 -0.15
N SER A 35 -5.49 -2.26 -0.12
CA SER A 35 -4.65 -3.39 0.24
C SER A 35 -3.34 -2.87 0.85
N THR A 36 -2.71 -3.68 1.69
CA THR A 36 -1.44 -3.34 2.34
C THR A 36 -0.28 -4.07 1.65
N ALA A 37 0.76 -3.34 1.28
CA ALA A 37 2.00 -3.92 0.76
C ALA A 37 3.14 -3.69 1.75
N THR A 38 3.86 -4.75 2.13
CA THR A 38 4.81 -4.70 3.24
C THR A 38 6.24 -4.86 2.76
N PHE A 39 7.04 -3.79 2.85
CA PHE A 39 8.48 -3.84 2.63
C PHE A 39 9.21 -4.32 3.88
N SER A 40 10.34 -5.01 3.70
CA SER A 40 11.18 -5.48 4.80
C SER A 40 12.52 -4.76 4.77
N MET A 41 12.89 -4.16 5.89
CA MET A 41 14.20 -3.53 6.08
C MET A 41 15.01 -4.36 7.06
N ARG A 42 16.20 -4.79 6.62
CA ARG A 42 17.15 -5.45 7.51
C ARG A 42 17.85 -4.41 8.38
N VAL A 43 17.98 -4.69 9.67
CA VAL A 43 18.75 -3.82 10.58
C VAL A 43 20.18 -4.33 10.71
N VAL A 44 21.14 -3.44 10.52
CA VAL A 44 22.57 -3.69 10.63
C VAL A 44 23.10 -2.91 11.83
N ASN A 45 23.53 -3.62 12.87
CA ASN A 45 24.15 -3.03 14.04
C ASN A 45 25.55 -2.49 13.70
N ALA A 46 25.79 -1.21 13.98
CA ALA A 46 27.07 -0.55 13.73
C ALA A 46 27.90 -0.36 15.03
N GLY A 47 27.38 -0.79 16.18
CA GLY A 47 27.98 -0.60 17.49
C GLY A 47 27.65 0.75 18.12
N ASN A 48 28.06 0.95 19.38
CA ASN A 48 27.97 2.23 20.11
C ASN A 48 26.57 2.88 20.15
N GLY A 49 25.50 2.09 20.28
CA GLY A 49 24.15 2.63 20.37
C GLY A 49 23.49 2.95 19.03
N VAL A 50 24.11 2.61 17.89
CA VAL A 50 23.63 2.96 16.55
C VAL A 50 23.50 1.73 15.65
N ALA A 51 22.38 1.66 14.93
CA ALA A 51 22.12 0.70 13.88
C ALA A 51 21.54 1.39 12.63
N PHE A 52 21.49 0.67 11.52
CA PHE A 52 20.92 1.16 10.27
C PHE A 52 19.88 0.17 9.74
N ALA A 53 18.65 0.63 9.51
CA ALA A 53 17.68 -0.12 8.72
C ALA A 53 17.94 0.13 7.24
N VAL A 54 18.02 -0.95 6.48
CA VAL A 54 18.34 -0.96 5.05
C VAL A 54 17.17 -1.56 4.28
N LEU A 55 16.47 -0.72 3.53
CA LEU A 55 15.58 -1.15 2.46
C LEU A 55 16.45 -1.46 1.25
N SER A 56 16.53 -2.73 0.87
CA SER A 56 17.36 -3.14 -0.26
C SER A 56 16.70 -2.80 -1.59
N ARG A 57 17.51 -2.36 -2.56
CA ARG A 57 17.08 -2.24 -3.95
C ARG A 57 16.51 -3.57 -4.47
N ASN A 58 15.53 -3.48 -5.37
CA ASN A 58 14.82 -4.57 -6.03
C ASN A 58 13.97 -5.45 -5.10
N GLN A 59 13.68 -5.01 -3.87
CA GLN A 59 12.60 -5.63 -3.12
C GLN A 59 11.29 -5.36 -3.84
N ARG A 60 10.56 -6.43 -4.19
CA ARG A 60 9.25 -6.39 -4.81
C ARG A 60 8.21 -6.88 -3.81
N VAL A 61 7.13 -6.11 -3.69
CA VAL A 61 5.96 -6.45 -2.89
C VAL A 61 4.72 -6.12 -3.71
N SER A 62 3.62 -6.82 -3.47
CA SER A 62 2.41 -6.65 -4.27
C SER A 62 1.22 -6.29 -3.37
N ALA A 63 0.39 -5.37 -3.84
CA ALA A 63 -0.91 -5.05 -3.28
C ALA A 63 -2.01 -5.67 -4.15
N PHE A 64 -3.19 -5.92 -3.54
CA PHE A 64 -4.35 -6.57 -4.17
C PHE A 64 -4.15 -8.05 -4.58
N ASP A 65 -2.98 -8.63 -4.27
CA ASP A 65 -2.64 -10.03 -4.57
C ASP A 65 -3.25 -11.05 -3.58
N TYR A 66 -3.95 -10.56 -2.55
CA TYR A 66 -4.57 -11.39 -1.51
C TYR A 66 -5.92 -10.80 -1.08
N ALA A 67 -6.74 -11.64 -0.45
CA ALA A 67 -8.04 -11.28 0.11
C ALA A 67 -8.08 -11.52 1.63
N ILE A 68 -9.16 -11.08 2.27
CA ILE A 68 -9.47 -11.40 3.66
C ILE A 68 -9.40 -12.93 3.85
N ASN A 69 -8.78 -13.35 4.96
CA ASN A 69 -8.50 -14.75 5.31
C ASN A 69 -7.55 -15.50 4.35
N SER A 70 -6.89 -14.80 3.41
CA SER A 70 -5.84 -15.39 2.57
C SER A 70 -4.46 -15.20 3.19
N PRO A 71 -3.50 -16.12 2.97
CA PRO A 71 -2.11 -15.91 3.36
C PRO A 71 -1.52 -14.67 2.69
N LYS A 72 -0.84 -13.83 3.48
CA LYS A 72 -0.01 -12.71 3.00
C LYS A 72 1.36 -12.74 3.65
N ALA A 73 2.34 -12.13 3.00
CA ALA A 73 3.65 -11.90 3.62
C ALA A 73 3.50 -10.99 4.84
N ASP A 74 4.15 -11.36 5.94
CA ASP A 74 4.14 -10.58 7.18
C ASP A 74 5.19 -9.45 7.20
N GLY A 75 6.09 -9.42 6.20
CA GLY A 75 7.19 -8.47 6.10
C GLY A 75 8.52 -8.94 6.68
N PHE A 76 8.64 -10.19 7.13
CA PHE A 76 9.81 -10.67 7.87
C PHE A 76 10.43 -11.98 7.32
N GLY A 77 10.49 -12.11 6.00
CA GLY A 77 11.39 -13.05 5.32
C GLY A 77 11.04 -14.54 5.38
N GLY A 78 9.81 -14.91 5.76
CA GLY A 78 9.40 -16.32 5.71
C GLY A 78 8.11 -16.70 6.44
N THR A 79 7.46 -15.77 7.13
CA THR A 79 6.21 -16.04 7.83
C THR A 79 5.03 -15.50 7.03
N THR A 80 3.99 -16.32 6.90
CA THR A 80 2.71 -15.89 6.34
C THR A 80 1.72 -15.67 7.47
N ILE A 81 0.99 -14.57 7.39
CA ILE A 81 -0.14 -14.30 8.28
C ILE A 81 -1.42 -14.29 7.46
N LEU A 82 -2.55 -14.53 8.11
CA LEU A 82 -3.86 -14.39 7.46
C LEU A 82 -4.22 -12.91 7.40
N ALA A 83 -4.53 -12.43 6.20
CA ALA A 83 -4.98 -11.07 6.01
C ALA A 83 -6.34 -10.84 6.67
N SER A 84 -6.47 -9.69 7.35
CA SER A 84 -7.68 -9.23 8.02
C SER A 84 -8.38 -8.13 7.22
N TYR A 85 -9.56 -7.70 7.69
CA TYR A 85 -10.25 -6.52 7.17
C TYR A 85 -9.43 -5.22 7.26
N THR A 86 -8.42 -5.18 8.13
CA THR A 86 -7.52 -4.03 8.19
C THR A 86 -6.51 -4.05 7.04
N ASP A 87 -6.17 -5.22 6.51
CA ASP A 87 -5.15 -5.38 5.47
C ASP A 87 -5.70 -5.13 4.07
N THR A 88 -6.92 -5.58 3.80
CA THR A 88 -7.60 -5.46 2.50
C THR A 88 -9.11 -5.52 2.67
N ASN A 89 -9.87 -4.94 1.73
CA ASN A 89 -11.32 -5.15 1.61
C ASN A 89 -11.71 -6.13 0.49
N LEU A 90 -10.74 -6.78 -0.13
CA LEU A 90 -11.00 -7.80 -1.13
C LEU A 90 -11.49 -9.10 -0.50
N THR A 91 -12.56 -9.64 -1.07
CA THR A 91 -13.09 -10.97 -0.74
C THR A 91 -12.44 -12.07 -1.59
N LYS A 92 -11.88 -11.72 -2.75
CA LYS A 92 -11.10 -12.60 -3.62
C LYS A 92 -9.82 -11.89 -4.09
N PRO A 93 -8.66 -12.59 -4.12
CA PRO A 93 -7.42 -12.00 -4.62
C PRO A 93 -7.60 -11.49 -6.05
N ARG A 94 -7.04 -10.33 -6.36
CA ARG A 94 -6.97 -9.73 -7.71
C ARG A 94 -8.29 -9.42 -8.40
N GLN A 95 -9.42 -9.59 -7.72
CA GLN A 95 -10.75 -9.41 -8.30
C GLN A 95 -11.52 -8.33 -7.54
N THR A 96 -12.42 -7.61 -8.23
CA THR A 96 -13.43 -6.81 -7.54
C THR A 96 -14.35 -7.72 -6.72
N ASN A 97 -15.09 -7.17 -5.75
CA ASN A 97 -16.01 -7.95 -4.91
C ASN A 97 -17.28 -8.44 -5.66
N GLY A 98 -17.28 -8.45 -6.99
CA GLY A 98 -18.31 -9.08 -7.82
C GLY A 98 -19.61 -8.29 -8.00
N SER A 99 -19.84 -7.20 -7.27
CA SER A 99 -21.03 -6.37 -7.43
C SER A 99 -20.95 -5.51 -8.70
N ASP A 100 -19.82 -4.81 -8.88
CA ASP A 100 -19.68 -3.77 -9.89
C ASP A 100 -18.31 -3.81 -10.57
N GLU A 101 -18.28 -3.38 -11.83
CA GLU A 101 -17.04 -3.00 -12.51
C GLU A 101 -16.56 -1.67 -11.92
N MET A 102 -15.25 -1.47 -11.82
CA MET A 102 -14.68 -0.24 -11.29
C MET A 102 -13.86 0.49 -12.34
N VAL A 103 -14.14 1.78 -12.51
CA VAL A 103 -13.23 2.71 -13.19
C VAL A 103 -12.30 3.31 -12.16
N ILE A 104 -11.00 3.05 -12.29
CA ILE A 104 -9.95 3.57 -11.40
C ILE A 104 -9.62 5.01 -11.81
N GLU A 105 -9.93 5.95 -10.93
CA GLU A 105 -9.69 7.39 -11.13
C GLU A 105 -8.59 7.94 -10.22
N GLY A 106 -8.27 7.21 -9.14
CA GLY A 106 -7.30 7.64 -8.15
C GLY A 106 -6.51 6.49 -7.54
N LEU A 107 -5.25 6.77 -7.23
CA LEU A 107 -4.36 5.90 -6.49
C LEU A 107 -3.72 6.74 -5.38
N SER A 108 -3.82 6.29 -4.14
CA SER A 108 -3.16 6.93 -2.98
C SER A 108 -2.30 5.92 -2.24
N LEU A 109 -1.12 6.37 -1.81
CA LEU A 109 -0.16 5.55 -1.07
C LEU A 109 0.29 6.30 0.19
N SER A 110 0.16 5.65 1.35
CA SER A 110 0.62 6.18 2.63
C SER A 110 1.30 5.09 3.46
N VAL A 111 2.19 5.48 4.37
CA VAL A 111 2.70 4.56 5.39
C VAL A 111 1.61 4.36 6.43
N ARG A 112 1.22 3.12 6.67
CA ARG A 112 0.21 2.76 7.65
C ARG A 112 0.83 2.53 9.01
N ASP A 113 1.72 1.54 9.07
CA ASP A 113 2.29 1.01 10.30
C ASP A 113 3.75 0.62 10.05
N VAL A 114 4.55 0.67 11.10
CA VAL A 114 5.91 0.12 11.12
C VAL A 114 5.99 -0.89 12.26
N ARG A 115 6.27 -2.14 11.91
CA ARG A 115 6.40 -3.24 12.86
C ARG A 115 7.88 -3.59 13.00
N ALA A 116 8.30 -3.83 14.23
CA ALA A 116 9.68 -4.15 14.56
C ALA A 116 9.77 -5.58 15.07
N ARG A 117 10.72 -6.36 14.57
CA ARG A 117 10.98 -7.72 15.05
C ARG A 117 12.30 -7.76 15.80
N PHE A 118 12.26 -8.09 17.09
CA PHE A 118 13.44 -8.26 17.93
C PHE A 118 13.90 -9.72 17.96
N ALA A 119 15.16 -9.95 18.32
CA ALA A 119 15.65 -11.30 18.54
C ALA A 119 14.99 -11.89 19.79
N GLU A 120 14.61 -13.16 19.78
CA GLU A 120 13.93 -13.79 20.93
C GLU A 120 14.75 -13.70 22.22
N ALA A 121 16.08 -13.75 22.12
CA ALA A 121 16.99 -13.61 23.26
C ALA A 121 16.99 -12.20 23.88
N ASP A 122 16.56 -11.19 23.12
CA ASP A 122 16.52 -9.80 23.56
C ASP A 122 15.14 -9.43 24.15
N ILE A 123 14.11 -10.24 23.95
CA ILE A 123 12.75 -9.95 24.42
C ILE A 123 12.66 -10.21 25.93
N PRO A 124 12.12 -9.26 26.73
CA PRO A 124 11.92 -9.48 28.16
C PRO A 124 11.03 -10.68 28.46
N ALA A 125 11.37 -11.44 29.50
CA ALA A 125 10.57 -12.58 29.96
C ALA A 125 9.28 -12.12 30.68
N ASN A 126 8.27 -13.01 30.72
CA ASN A 126 7.01 -12.82 31.47
C ASN A 126 6.15 -11.63 31.01
N LEU A 127 6.18 -11.31 29.72
CA LEU A 127 5.29 -10.33 29.11
C LEU A 127 3.91 -10.94 28.82
N ASP A 128 2.90 -10.08 28.77
CA ASP A 128 1.58 -10.43 28.24
C ASP A 128 1.71 -10.99 26.80
N PRO A 129 0.94 -12.02 26.41
CA PRO A 129 1.06 -12.64 25.10
C PRO A 129 0.91 -11.68 23.91
N GLU A 130 0.05 -10.65 24.00
CA GLU A 130 -0.13 -9.68 22.92
C GLU A 130 1.04 -8.68 22.86
N VAL A 131 1.61 -8.33 24.03
CA VAL A 131 2.84 -7.54 24.10
C VAL A 131 4.00 -8.30 23.48
N LEU A 132 4.14 -9.59 23.81
CA LEU A 132 5.14 -10.48 23.19
C LEU A 132 4.94 -10.58 21.66
N ALA A 133 3.70 -10.67 21.19
CA ALA A 133 3.39 -10.68 19.76
C ALA A 133 3.82 -9.37 19.07
N ALA A 134 3.74 -8.22 19.76
CA ALA A 134 4.24 -6.94 19.26
C ALA A 134 5.77 -6.92 19.11
N PHE A 135 6.53 -7.44 20.09
CA PHE A 135 8.00 -7.57 19.99
C PHE A 135 8.46 -8.52 18.86
N ARG A 136 7.62 -9.50 18.53
CA ARG A 136 7.85 -10.43 17.40
C ARG A 136 7.40 -9.86 16.05
N GLY A 137 6.91 -8.63 16.00
CA GLY A 137 6.44 -7.97 14.78
C GLY A 137 5.06 -8.43 14.29
N LEU A 138 4.32 -9.20 15.08
CA LEU A 138 2.99 -9.74 14.72
C LEU A 138 1.85 -8.76 14.99
N ARG A 139 2.08 -7.74 15.82
CA ARG A 139 1.11 -6.69 16.16
C ARG A 139 1.74 -5.32 15.94
N PRO A 140 1.01 -4.36 15.34
CA PRO A 140 1.37 -2.96 15.47
C PRO A 140 1.16 -2.55 16.92
N PHE A 141 2.03 -1.70 17.44
CA PHE A 141 1.87 -1.10 18.75
C PHE A 141 2.32 0.35 18.66
N MET A 142 1.89 1.18 19.63
CA MET A 142 2.33 2.55 19.76
C MET A 142 3.13 2.72 21.05
N ASP A 143 4.40 3.04 20.94
CA ASP A 143 5.31 3.40 22.01
C ASP A 143 5.72 4.86 21.82
N VAL A 144 4.94 5.75 22.44
CA VAL A 144 5.12 7.21 22.40
C VAL A 144 6.38 7.64 23.17
N GLY A 145 6.76 6.86 24.18
CA GLY A 145 7.91 7.15 25.04
C GLY A 145 9.24 6.66 24.47
N ALA A 146 9.23 5.96 23.33
CA ALA A 146 10.39 5.27 22.78
C ALA A 146 11.10 4.37 23.82
N LEU A 147 10.29 3.70 24.66
CA LEU A 147 10.75 2.80 25.71
C LEU A 147 11.25 1.47 25.15
N PHE A 148 10.67 1.04 24.03
CA PHE A 148 10.86 -0.27 23.42
C PHE A 148 11.15 -0.22 21.93
N ARG A 149 10.72 0.85 21.24
CA ARG A 149 11.05 1.04 19.83
C ARG A 149 11.88 2.30 19.62
N PRO A 150 12.78 2.31 18.63
CA PRO A 150 13.56 3.49 18.31
C PRO A 150 12.63 4.68 18.05
N PRO A 151 12.90 5.87 18.66
CA PRO A 151 12.02 7.04 18.54
C PRO A 151 11.83 7.50 17.09
N GLN A 152 12.75 7.11 16.21
CA GLN A 152 12.71 7.43 14.80
C GLN A 152 11.60 6.70 14.03
N LEU A 153 11.06 5.58 14.55
CA LEU A 153 10.01 4.82 13.86
C LEU A 153 8.66 5.52 13.85
N ASP A 154 8.36 6.35 14.84
CA ASP A 154 6.99 6.85 15.08
C ASP A 154 6.88 8.36 15.04
N SER A 155 8.03 9.01 14.86
CA SER A 155 8.19 10.46 14.84
C SER A 155 7.28 11.20 15.86
N PRO A 156 7.38 10.94 17.18
CA PRO A 156 6.74 11.81 18.17
C PRO A 156 7.43 13.19 18.24
N PHE A 157 8.66 13.32 17.75
CA PHE A 157 9.45 14.57 17.84
C PHE A 157 9.28 15.56 16.67
N ARG A 158 8.78 15.14 15.50
CA ARG A 158 8.76 15.99 14.30
C ARG A 158 7.42 16.13 13.59
N LEU A 159 6.38 15.37 13.98
CA LEU A 159 5.10 15.32 13.24
C LEU A 159 5.28 15.05 11.73
N GLU A 160 6.36 14.36 11.35
CA GLU A 160 6.74 14.11 9.95
C GLU A 160 6.68 12.62 9.64
N ASP A 161 6.09 12.27 8.50
CA ASP A 161 6.22 10.93 7.90
C ASP A 161 7.63 10.76 7.30
N ALA A 162 8.65 10.71 8.15
CA ALA A 162 10.05 10.65 7.72
C ALA A 162 10.34 9.37 6.93
N LEU A 163 9.77 8.24 7.35
CA LEU A 163 9.92 6.95 6.68
C LEU A 163 9.21 6.93 5.33
N GLY A 164 7.97 7.43 5.24
CA GLY A 164 7.29 7.50 3.96
C GLY A 164 7.92 8.51 3.00
N ARG A 165 8.42 9.66 3.49
CA ARG A 165 9.23 10.60 2.68
C ARG A 165 10.52 9.96 2.17
N LEU A 166 11.12 9.05 2.93
CA LEU A 166 12.29 8.30 2.50
C LEU A 166 11.94 7.21 1.48
N ILE A 167 10.89 6.43 1.72
CA ILE A 167 10.58 5.23 0.94
C ILE A 167 9.86 5.58 -0.36
N ARG A 168 8.82 6.42 -0.33
CA ARG A 168 7.94 6.65 -1.48
C ARG A 168 8.64 7.16 -2.75
N PRO A 169 9.61 8.08 -2.69
CA PRO A 169 10.34 8.51 -3.90
C PRO A 169 11.21 7.41 -4.54
N ARG A 170 11.46 6.31 -3.83
CA ARG A 170 12.33 5.22 -4.25
C ARG A 170 11.55 3.98 -4.65
N VAL A 171 10.23 4.01 -4.53
CA VAL A 171 9.35 2.90 -4.90
C VAL A 171 8.65 3.24 -6.21
N SER A 172 8.73 2.35 -7.19
CA SER A 172 7.90 2.42 -8.39
C SER A 172 6.63 1.59 -8.23
N CYS A 173 5.57 1.99 -8.93
CA CYS A 173 4.26 1.36 -8.93
C CYS A 173 3.91 0.92 -10.36
N THR A 174 3.51 -0.33 -10.51
CA THR A 174 3.14 -0.94 -11.80
C THR A 174 1.86 -1.75 -11.66
N PHE A 175 0.83 -1.43 -12.45
CA PHE A 175 -0.35 -2.30 -12.56
C PHE A 175 0.00 -3.52 -13.40
N VAL A 176 -0.43 -4.68 -12.93
CA VAL A 176 -0.30 -5.95 -13.65
C VAL A 176 -1.69 -6.51 -13.87
N TRP A 177 -2.08 -6.57 -15.14
CA TRP A 177 -3.36 -7.07 -15.61
C TRP A 177 -3.20 -8.48 -16.15
N ASP A 178 -4.05 -9.40 -15.68
CA ASP A 178 -4.15 -10.79 -16.15
C ASP A 178 -2.82 -11.56 -16.15
N GLY A 179 -1.88 -11.12 -15.29
CA GLY A 179 -0.54 -11.70 -15.18
C GLY A 179 0.37 -11.49 -16.40
N GLN A 180 -0.03 -10.69 -17.40
CA GLN A 180 0.70 -10.52 -18.66
C GLN A 180 0.96 -9.05 -19.02
N ASN A 181 -0.02 -8.19 -18.80
CA ASN A 181 0.04 -6.80 -19.23
C ASN A 181 0.50 -5.91 -18.08
N ASN A 182 1.70 -5.35 -18.21
CA ASN A 182 2.30 -4.48 -17.21
C ASN A 182 2.19 -3.02 -17.64
N GLU A 183 1.52 -2.21 -16.84
CA GLU A 183 1.39 -0.77 -17.06
C GLU A 183 2.03 0.01 -15.92
N LYS A 184 3.13 0.70 -16.22
CA LYS A 184 3.86 1.47 -15.20
C LYS A 184 3.10 2.75 -14.87
N VAL A 185 2.66 2.87 -13.62
CA VAL A 185 1.93 4.03 -13.11
C VAL A 185 2.88 5.20 -12.84
N GLY A 186 4.01 4.93 -12.17
CA GLY A 186 4.97 5.97 -11.80
C GLY A 186 5.74 5.65 -10.53
N LEU A 187 6.27 6.69 -9.88
CA LEU A 187 6.87 6.59 -8.55
C LEU A 187 5.80 6.81 -7.47
N ALA A 188 5.92 6.13 -6.33
CA ALA A 188 4.99 6.26 -5.22
C ALA A 188 4.99 7.68 -4.62
N SER A 189 6.04 8.49 -4.83
CA SER A 189 6.06 9.91 -4.45
C SER A 189 5.07 10.79 -5.22
N HIS A 190 4.62 10.35 -6.40
CA HIS A 190 3.62 11.09 -7.18
C HIS A 190 2.20 10.73 -6.76
N CYS A 191 2.03 9.69 -5.94
CA CYS A 191 0.73 9.30 -5.41
C CYS A 191 0.43 10.12 -4.13
N PRO A 192 -0.75 10.74 -4.02
CA PRO A 192 -1.12 11.50 -2.83
C PRO A 192 -1.27 10.61 -1.60
N ASP A 193 -0.98 11.19 -0.44
CA ASP A 193 -1.08 10.57 0.88
C ASP A 193 -2.53 10.39 1.34
N LEU A 194 -3.45 11.18 0.77
CA LEU A 194 -4.86 11.22 1.15
C LEU A 194 -5.79 10.99 -0.04
N PRO A 195 -6.92 10.27 0.15
CA PRO A 195 -7.88 9.98 -0.92
C PRO A 195 -8.45 11.24 -1.57
N ALA A 196 -8.73 12.28 -0.79
CA ALA A 196 -9.32 13.53 -1.28
C ALA A 196 -8.36 14.32 -2.20
N ALA A 197 -7.05 14.16 -2.01
CA ALA A 197 -6.05 14.81 -2.87
C ALA A 197 -5.96 14.13 -4.25
N SER A 198 -6.29 12.84 -4.34
CA SER A 198 -6.27 12.06 -5.60
C SER A 198 -7.37 12.51 -6.58
N TYR A 199 -8.57 12.81 -6.08
CA TYR A 199 -9.69 13.30 -6.89
C TYR A 199 -9.46 14.72 -7.44
N LEU A 200 -8.77 15.58 -6.69
CA LEU A 200 -8.45 16.94 -7.15
C LEU A 200 -7.33 16.96 -8.21
N THR A 201 -6.44 15.96 -8.23
CA THR A 201 -5.41 15.84 -9.26
C THR A 201 -5.95 15.29 -10.58
N ALA A 202 -6.95 14.41 -10.58
CA ALA A 202 -7.46 13.77 -11.81
C ALA A 202 -8.19 14.73 -12.79
N ALA A 203 -8.63 15.91 -12.34
CA ALA A 203 -9.50 16.82 -13.11
C ALA A 203 -8.78 17.90 -13.94
N GLY A 204 -7.54 17.67 -14.42
CA GLY A 204 -6.78 18.64 -15.22
C GLY A 204 -6.45 18.15 -16.63
N GLU A 205 -6.47 19.04 -17.63
CA GLU A 205 -6.08 18.74 -19.02
C GLU A 205 -4.71 18.04 -19.07
N PRO A 206 -4.56 16.88 -19.73
CA PRO A 206 -3.29 16.16 -19.77
C PRO A 206 -2.24 16.96 -20.55
N THR A 207 -1.25 17.50 -19.85
CA THR A 207 -0.05 18.15 -20.37
C THR A 207 1.19 17.35 -19.98
N GLU A 208 2.35 17.67 -20.57
CA GLU A 208 3.65 17.08 -20.20
C GLU A 208 3.99 17.21 -18.70
N LYS A 209 3.31 18.11 -17.97
CA LYS A 209 3.51 18.36 -16.54
C LYS A 209 2.62 17.53 -15.61
N ASN A 210 1.60 16.82 -16.14
CA ASN A 210 0.61 16.07 -15.37
C ASN A 210 0.24 14.72 -16.02
N ILE A 211 1.20 14.14 -16.74
CA ILE A 211 1.16 12.79 -17.33
C ILE A 211 0.93 11.65 -16.29
N TYR A 212 1.04 11.96 -14.98
CA TYR A 212 0.78 11.03 -13.88
C TYR A 212 -0.60 11.19 -13.24
N ASN A 213 -1.43 12.14 -13.72
CA ASN A 213 -2.87 12.11 -13.45
C ASN A 213 -3.40 10.86 -14.13
N LEU A 214 -3.88 9.89 -13.34
CA LEU A 214 -4.51 8.68 -13.87
C LEU A 214 -5.59 9.12 -14.87
N PRO A 215 -5.40 8.94 -16.19
CA PRO A 215 -6.24 9.56 -17.19
C PRO A 215 -7.58 8.82 -17.22
N GLU A 216 -8.51 9.25 -16.36
CA GLU A 216 -9.90 8.78 -16.23
C GLU A 216 -10.15 7.32 -16.70
N GLY A 217 -9.47 6.35 -16.09
CA GLY A 217 -10.03 5.02 -15.97
C GLY A 217 -9.27 3.88 -16.61
N TRP A 218 -8.44 3.21 -15.81
CA TRP A 218 -8.35 1.77 -16.01
C TRP A 218 -9.64 1.12 -15.54
N ILE A 219 -10.17 0.17 -16.30
CA ILE A 219 -11.39 -0.55 -15.95
C ILE A 219 -10.98 -1.87 -15.32
N TRP A 220 -11.25 -2.01 -14.02
CA TRP A 220 -11.19 -3.27 -13.32
C TRP A 220 -12.55 -3.94 -13.41
N ASN A 221 -12.67 -4.86 -14.36
CA ASN A 221 -13.91 -5.55 -14.65
C ASN A 221 -14.21 -6.57 -13.56
N LYS A 222 -15.50 -6.81 -13.33
CA LYS A 222 -15.94 -7.76 -12.33
C LYS A 222 -15.84 -9.21 -12.81
N PRO A 223 -15.69 -10.16 -11.86
CA PRO A 223 -15.80 -11.58 -12.15
C PRO A 223 -17.09 -11.95 -12.88
N GLY A 224 -16.98 -12.74 -13.95
CA GLY A 224 -18.12 -13.20 -14.75
C GLY A 224 -18.71 -12.16 -15.70
N SER A 225 -18.08 -11.00 -15.87
CA SER A 225 -18.36 -10.08 -16.99
C SER A 225 -17.81 -10.64 -18.31
N GLU A 226 -18.19 -10.04 -19.45
CA GLU A 226 -17.69 -10.44 -20.78
C GLU A 226 -16.17 -10.35 -20.90
N ARG A 227 -15.53 -9.50 -20.08
CA ARG A 227 -14.08 -9.34 -20.00
C ARG A 227 -13.67 -9.24 -18.53
N ASP A 228 -13.69 -10.35 -17.82
CA ASP A 228 -13.11 -10.43 -16.47
C ASP A 228 -11.63 -10.06 -16.50
N THR A 229 -11.16 -9.34 -15.49
CA THR A 229 -9.77 -8.89 -15.40
C THR A 229 -9.25 -9.07 -13.99
N GLU A 230 -8.08 -9.68 -13.88
CA GLU A 230 -7.32 -9.73 -12.63
C GLU A 230 -6.36 -8.56 -12.53
N LEU A 231 -6.36 -7.85 -11.41
CA LEU A 231 -5.48 -6.73 -11.13
C LEU A 231 -4.65 -6.97 -9.87
N HIS A 232 -3.35 -6.77 -9.95
CA HIS A 232 -2.54 -6.45 -8.77
C HIS A 232 -1.63 -5.26 -9.05
N LEU A 233 -1.15 -4.63 -7.98
CA LEU A 233 -0.19 -3.54 -8.05
C LEU A 233 1.14 -4.02 -7.51
N ASP A 234 2.17 -4.00 -8.36
CA ASP A 234 3.54 -4.24 -7.95
C ASP A 234 4.21 -2.95 -7.49
N LEU A 235 4.82 -3.03 -6.31
CA LEU A 235 5.67 -1.99 -5.75
C LEU A 235 7.10 -2.51 -5.68
N VAL A 236 8.03 -1.79 -6.33
CA VAL A 236 9.44 -2.19 -6.40
C VAL A 236 10.31 -1.08 -5.85
N SER A 237 11.19 -1.41 -4.90
CA SER A 237 12.21 -0.47 -4.41
C SER A 237 13.30 -0.30 -5.48
N GLU A 238 13.26 0.78 -6.23
CA GLU A 238 14.20 1.09 -7.32
C GLU A 238 15.59 1.45 -6.81
N GLN A 239 15.68 1.94 -5.57
CA GLN A 239 16.93 2.34 -4.92
C GLN A 239 17.00 1.80 -3.49
N THR A 240 18.22 1.67 -2.98
CA THR A 240 18.44 1.37 -1.55
C THR A 240 18.10 2.59 -0.72
N ALA A 241 17.36 2.41 0.36
CA ALA A 241 17.09 3.45 1.36
C ALA A 241 17.69 3.04 2.71
N ILE A 242 18.34 3.98 3.38
CA ILE A 242 19.00 3.75 4.66
C ILE A 242 18.41 4.71 5.68
N PHE A 243 18.06 4.17 6.84
CA PHE A 243 17.51 4.91 7.96
C PHE A 243 18.31 4.62 9.23
N THR A 244 18.67 5.65 9.97
CA THR A 244 19.45 5.48 11.21
C THR A 244 18.52 5.14 12.37
N ILE A 245 18.92 4.16 13.17
CA ILE A 245 18.20 3.66 14.33
C ILE A 245 19.07 3.85 15.56
N ASN A 246 18.52 4.52 16.58
CA ASN A 246 19.15 4.50 17.89
C ASN A 246 18.73 3.23 18.63
N GLY A 247 19.68 2.65 19.34
CA GLY A 247 19.42 1.54 20.23
C GLY A 247 18.54 1.95 21.40
N VAL A 248 17.66 1.04 21.80
CA VAL A 248 16.81 1.20 22.97
C VAL A 248 17.35 0.33 24.10
N GLN A 249 17.30 0.82 25.33
CA GLN A 249 17.64 0.01 26.50
C GLN A 249 16.34 -0.49 27.11
N PHE A 250 16.08 -1.81 27.00
CA PHE A 250 14.88 -2.37 27.61
C PHE A 250 14.92 -2.27 29.14
N PRO A 251 13.76 -2.11 29.80
CA PRO A 251 13.66 -2.17 31.25
C PRO A 251 14.33 -3.44 31.79
N GLY A 252 15.28 -3.26 32.72
CA GLY A 252 16.03 -4.36 33.34
C GLY A 252 17.32 -4.75 32.60
N ALA A 253 17.61 -4.22 31.42
CA ALA A 253 18.90 -4.39 30.77
C ALA A 253 20.00 -3.60 31.50
N ALA A 254 21.23 -4.13 31.51
CA ALA A 254 22.37 -3.44 32.10
C ALA A 254 22.65 -2.10 31.39
N ASN A 255 23.08 -1.09 32.14
CA ASN A 255 23.37 0.24 31.59
C ASN A 255 24.39 0.17 30.44
N GLY A 256 24.06 0.81 29.32
CA GLY A 256 24.89 0.81 28.11
C GLY A 256 24.71 -0.43 27.23
N VAL A 257 23.82 -1.37 27.58
CA VAL A 257 23.41 -2.47 26.70
C VAL A 257 22.22 -2.01 25.87
N TYR A 258 22.47 -1.82 24.59
CA TYR A 258 21.47 -1.36 23.63
C TYR A 258 20.93 -2.53 22.80
N THR A 259 19.61 -2.60 22.72
CA THR A 259 18.88 -3.55 21.90
C THR A 259 18.38 -2.86 20.63
N TYR A 260 18.31 -3.62 19.54
CA TYR A 260 17.83 -3.15 18.25
C TYR A 260 16.89 -4.21 17.67
N PRO A 261 15.89 -3.81 16.87
CA PRO A 261 15.18 -4.77 16.06
C PRO A 261 16.16 -5.42 15.07
N GLN A 262 15.93 -6.68 14.73
CA GLN A 262 16.66 -7.38 13.66
C GLN A 262 16.16 -6.95 12.28
N GLU A 263 14.85 -6.68 12.20
CA GLU A 263 14.17 -6.29 10.97
C GLU A 263 13.01 -5.35 11.28
N LEU A 264 12.67 -4.53 10.29
CA LEU A 264 11.46 -3.71 10.28
C LEU A 264 10.58 -4.10 9.11
N ALA A 265 9.29 -4.23 9.35
CA ALA A 265 8.27 -4.32 8.31
C ALA A 265 7.59 -2.96 8.18
N VAL A 266 7.65 -2.36 6.99
CA VAL A 266 6.97 -1.10 6.68
C VAL A 266 5.75 -1.41 5.84
N ASP A 267 4.58 -1.20 6.44
CA ASP A 267 3.29 -1.45 5.81
C ASP A 267 2.85 -0.20 5.04
N LEU A 268 2.81 -0.29 3.71
CA LEU A 268 2.24 0.74 2.85
C LEU A 268 0.76 0.45 2.62
N HIS A 269 -0.10 1.40 2.94
CA HIS A 269 -1.51 1.37 2.56
C HIS A 269 -1.66 1.87 1.13
N VAL A 270 -2.15 0.99 0.26
CA VAL A 270 -2.45 1.29 -1.13
C VAL A 270 -3.96 1.35 -1.27
N GLN A 271 -4.48 2.46 -1.77
CA GLN A 271 -5.91 2.64 -1.99
C GLN A 271 -6.19 3.09 -3.42
N LEU A 272 -7.08 2.36 -4.09
CA LEU A 272 -7.69 2.71 -5.36
C LEU A 272 -9.02 3.40 -5.11
N ASN A 273 -9.20 4.52 -5.76
CA ASN A 273 -10.39 5.36 -5.72
C ASN A 273 -11.01 5.39 -7.12
N GLY A 274 -12.32 5.32 -7.20
CA GLY A 274 -13.01 5.30 -8.47
C GLY A 274 -14.51 5.31 -8.34
N PHE A 275 -15.20 5.04 -9.44
CA PHE A 275 -16.63 4.82 -9.44
C PHE A 275 -16.96 3.46 -10.05
N ALA A 276 -18.12 2.95 -9.66
CA ALA A 276 -18.77 1.82 -10.27
C ALA A 276 -20.00 2.26 -11.02
N LEU A 277 -20.30 1.50 -12.08
CA LEU A 277 -21.63 1.45 -12.65
C LEU A 277 -22.18 0.05 -12.39
N GLY A 278 -23.44 0.00 -11.98
CA GLY A 278 -24.20 -1.22 -11.84
C GLY A 278 -25.59 -1.04 -12.44
N TYR A 279 -26.16 -2.10 -12.97
CA TYR A 279 -27.56 -2.08 -13.37
C TYR A 279 -28.44 -2.13 -12.13
N ASP A 280 -29.50 -1.35 -12.15
CA ASP A 280 -30.47 -1.38 -11.06
C ASP A 280 -31.10 -2.78 -11.02
N SER A 281 -31.07 -3.45 -9.86
CA SER A 281 -31.57 -4.83 -9.74
C SER A 281 -33.11 -4.91 -9.74
N ALA A 282 -33.78 -3.85 -10.20
CA ALA A 282 -35.22 -3.82 -10.39
C ALA A 282 -35.59 -4.54 -11.69
N ASN A 283 -35.51 -5.87 -11.67
CA ASN A 283 -36.45 -6.85 -12.26
C ASN A 283 -36.00 -8.28 -11.95
#